data_AF-A0A1Q7XQH5-F1
#
_entry.id   AF-A0A1Q7XQH5-F1
#
_cell.length_a   1.000
_cell.length_b   1.000
_cell.length_c   1.000
_cell.angle_alpha   90.00
_cell.angle_beta   90.00
_cell.angle_gamma   90.00
#
_symmetry.space_group_name_H-M   'P 1'
#
loop_
_entity.id
_entity.type
_entity.pdbx_description
1 polymer ?
#
loop_
_entity_poly.entity_id
_entity_poly.type
_entity_poly.pdbx_seq_one_letter_code
_entity_poly.pdbx_strand_id
1 'polypeptide(L)'
;MISPGYFQTMRIPLVRGRDFADRDDLAAPGAVIVNQTLARVVWPNEDPVGKRLKVPESPEWLTVVGVVGDVKHRSPGDRPQPQLYLPHYQVPLIFSSLVARTAVPPMNLANDVRKAIWSVDKDQPVWTVRPLDELVSSSHGPARFLASLLALFAGVALVLAAVGIYGVMSYAVAQRTHEIGIRLALGASGSRVRRDVVARGLWLTAGAVVLGLIGAVGLGRAAQTVLFDVKPSDPVSLAAAAAVLGVVSLAACYVPARRASRVDPVIALTEE
;
A
#
# COMPACT_ATOMS: atom_id res chain seq x y z
N MET A 1 0.96 -19.19 21.35
CA MET A 1 1.26 -19.62 22.73
C MET A 1 2.44 -18.82 23.19
N ILE A 2 2.48 -18.41 24.45
CA ILE A 2 3.49 -17.48 24.93
C ILE A 2 3.95 -17.84 26.35
N SER A 3 5.19 -17.52 26.67
CA SER A 3 5.73 -17.59 28.03
C SER A 3 5.37 -16.32 28.82
N PRO A 4 5.44 -16.37 30.16
CA PRO A 4 5.45 -15.16 30.99
C PRO A 4 6.46 -14.13 30.47
N GLY A 5 6.10 -12.84 30.54
CA GLY A 5 6.97 -11.73 30.11
C GLY A 5 7.04 -11.49 28.59
N TYR A 6 6.34 -12.29 27.78
CA TYR A 6 6.27 -12.08 26.33
C TYR A 6 5.70 -10.70 25.97
N PHE A 7 4.60 -10.27 26.59
CA PHE A 7 3.98 -8.99 26.27
C PHE A 7 4.87 -7.81 26.62
N GLN A 8 5.54 -7.86 27.77
CA GLN A 8 6.55 -6.86 28.16
C GLN A 8 7.71 -6.84 27.14
N THR A 9 8.19 -8.02 26.74
CA THR A 9 9.25 -8.15 25.75
C THR A 9 8.81 -7.62 24.39
N MET A 10 7.55 -7.75 24.00
CA MET A 10 7.00 -7.22 22.75
C MET A 10 6.47 -5.78 22.86
N ARG A 11 6.51 -5.17 24.06
CA ARG A 11 5.90 -3.87 24.37
C ARG A 11 4.40 -3.82 24.03
N ILE A 12 3.70 -4.92 24.23
CA ILE A 12 2.25 -4.99 24.11
C ILE A 12 1.69 -4.58 25.49
N PRO A 13 0.87 -3.52 25.57
CA PRO A 13 0.37 -3.04 26.86
C PRO A 13 -0.64 -4.03 27.45
N LEU A 14 -0.51 -4.33 28.73
CA LEU A 14 -1.57 -4.99 29.49
C LEU A 14 -2.63 -3.94 29.84
N VAL A 15 -3.87 -4.20 29.43
CA VAL A 15 -5.00 -3.26 29.56
C VAL A 15 -5.79 -3.56 30.83
N ARG A 16 -6.03 -4.84 31.12
CA ARG A 16 -6.74 -5.31 32.32
C ARG A 16 -6.23 -6.67 32.78
N GLY A 17 -6.47 -6.98 34.05
CA GLY A 17 -6.12 -8.27 34.64
C GLY A 17 -4.63 -8.42 34.85
N ARG A 18 -4.09 -9.60 34.53
CA ARG A 18 -2.69 -9.96 34.73
C ARG A 18 -2.08 -10.66 33.50
N ASP A 19 -0.76 -10.67 33.42
CA ASP A 19 -0.01 -11.55 32.52
C ASP A 19 -0.01 -13.00 33.06
N PHE A 20 0.45 -13.93 32.22
CA PHE A 20 0.81 -15.28 32.63
C PHE A 20 1.99 -15.22 33.61
N ALA A 21 1.99 -16.16 34.55
CA ALA A 21 3.05 -16.37 35.52
C ALA A 21 3.49 -17.84 35.49
N ASP A 22 4.65 -18.15 36.07
CA ASP A 22 5.18 -19.53 36.07
C ASP A 22 4.28 -20.53 36.81
N ARG A 23 3.37 -20.04 37.66
CA ARG A 23 2.33 -20.84 38.31
C ARG A 23 1.18 -21.27 37.40
N ASP A 24 1.05 -20.71 36.20
CA ASP A 24 0.01 -21.08 35.24
C ASP A 24 0.46 -22.31 34.43
N ASP A 25 0.73 -23.40 35.14
CA ASP A 25 1.20 -24.68 34.61
C ASP A 25 0.02 -25.66 34.40
N LEU A 26 0.32 -26.91 34.05
CA LEU A 26 -0.68 -27.97 33.83
C LEU A 26 -1.52 -28.32 35.07
N ALA A 27 -1.05 -27.99 36.28
CA ALA A 27 -1.79 -28.24 37.52
C ALA A 27 -2.71 -27.07 37.89
N ALA A 28 -2.52 -25.90 37.29
CA ALA A 28 -3.36 -24.73 37.50
C ALA A 28 -4.63 -24.75 36.63
N PRO A 29 -5.70 -24.02 37.05
CA PRO A 29 -6.86 -23.83 36.19
C PRO A 29 -6.48 -23.24 34.83
N GLY A 30 -7.13 -23.71 33.76
CA GLY A 30 -6.88 -23.23 32.41
C GLY A 30 -7.01 -21.72 32.29
N ALA A 31 -5.97 -21.06 31.76
CA ALA A 31 -5.89 -19.61 31.66
C ALA A 31 -5.76 -19.15 30.19
N VAL A 32 -6.32 -17.98 29.89
CA VAL A 32 -6.22 -17.35 28.56
C VAL A 32 -6.14 -15.84 28.69
N ILE A 33 -5.38 -15.22 27.80
CA ILE A 33 -5.32 -13.76 27.67
C ILE A 33 -5.88 -13.39 26.30
N VAL A 34 -6.70 -12.36 26.23
CA VAL A 34 -7.35 -11.92 24.98
C VAL A 34 -6.91 -10.52 24.60
N ASN A 35 -6.96 -10.16 23.32
CA ASN A 35 -6.77 -8.76 22.93
C ASN A 35 -8.05 -7.93 23.12
N GLN A 36 -7.90 -6.60 23.11
CA GLN A 36 -9.02 -5.66 23.18
C GLN A 36 -10.10 -5.92 22.11
N THR A 37 -9.69 -6.28 20.88
CA THR A 37 -10.65 -6.56 19.80
C THR A 37 -11.53 -7.76 20.11
N LEU A 38 -10.97 -8.89 20.56
CA LEU A 38 -11.76 -10.06 20.94
C LEU A 38 -12.67 -9.74 22.13
N ALA A 39 -12.14 -9.03 23.14
CA ALA A 39 -12.93 -8.60 24.30
C ALA A 39 -14.17 -7.79 23.88
N ARG A 40 -14.00 -6.80 22.99
CA ARG A 40 -15.12 -5.96 22.49
C ARG A 40 -16.16 -6.76 21.71
N VAL A 41 -15.74 -7.77 20.95
CA VAL A 41 -16.64 -8.58 20.10
C VAL A 41 -17.43 -9.58 20.93
N VAL A 42 -16.80 -10.26 21.88
CA VAL A 42 -17.43 -11.35 22.65
C VAL A 42 -18.15 -10.84 23.89
N TRP A 43 -17.62 -9.81 24.55
CA TRP A 43 -18.16 -9.23 25.78
C TRP A 43 -18.36 -7.72 25.63
N PRO A 44 -19.29 -7.27 24.76
CA PRO A 44 -19.54 -5.85 24.57
C PRO A 44 -20.03 -5.22 25.88
N ASN A 45 -19.35 -4.17 26.33
CA ASN A 45 -19.65 -3.42 27.56
C ASN A 45 -19.57 -4.22 28.87
N GLU A 46 -19.00 -5.43 28.85
CA GLU A 46 -18.77 -6.24 30.05
C GLU A 46 -17.27 -6.32 30.37
N ASP A 47 -16.93 -6.66 31.62
CA ASP A 47 -15.55 -6.99 31.97
C ASP A 47 -15.27 -8.44 31.54
N PRO A 48 -14.33 -8.66 30.59
CA PRO A 48 -14.03 -10.01 30.12
C PRO A 48 -13.22 -10.82 31.13
N VAL A 49 -12.53 -10.18 32.07
CA VAL A 49 -11.70 -10.88 33.07
C VAL A 49 -12.60 -11.74 33.98
N GLY A 50 -12.21 -13.00 34.20
CA GLY A 50 -12.97 -14.00 34.94
C GLY A 50 -14.04 -14.73 34.12
N LYS A 51 -14.35 -14.29 32.90
CA LYS A 51 -15.21 -15.03 31.97
C LYS A 51 -14.47 -16.25 31.43
N ARG A 52 -15.23 -17.24 30.94
CA ARG A 52 -14.68 -18.48 30.41
C ARG A 52 -14.93 -18.60 28.91
N LEU A 53 -13.99 -19.22 28.21
CA LEU A 53 -14.07 -19.53 26.79
C LEU A 53 -13.53 -20.93 26.53
N LYS A 54 -14.11 -21.61 25.54
CA LYS A 54 -13.64 -22.91 25.08
C LYS A 54 -12.95 -22.73 23.74
N VAL A 55 -11.74 -23.27 23.61
CA VAL A 55 -10.95 -23.23 22.37
C VAL A 55 -10.70 -24.65 21.89
N PRO A 56 -10.59 -24.87 20.57
CA PRO A 56 -10.27 -26.19 20.02
C PRO A 56 -8.96 -26.79 20.56
N GLU A 57 -7.99 -25.94 20.89
CA GLU A 57 -6.65 -26.32 21.34
C GLU A 57 -6.61 -26.76 22.82
N SER A 58 -7.71 -26.63 23.57
CA SER A 58 -7.80 -27.02 24.97
C SER A 58 -9.05 -27.88 25.21
N PRO A 59 -8.91 -29.07 25.83
CA PRO A 59 -10.07 -29.88 26.20
C PRO A 59 -10.93 -29.20 27.29
N GLU A 60 -10.31 -28.33 28.10
CA GLU A 60 -10.94 -27.65 29.22
C GLU A 60 -11.36 -26.20 28.90
N TRP A 61 -12.33 -25.72 29.65
CA TRP A 61 -12.77 -24.33 29.64
C TRP A 61 -11.72 -23.42 30.29
N LEU A 62 -11.21 -22.48 29.51
CA LEU A 62 -10.18 -21.52 29.93
C LEU A 62 -10.82 -20.26 30.52
N THR A 63 -10.21 -19.70 31.55
CA THR A 63 -10.63 -18.46 32.19
C THR A 63 -9.79 -17.28 31.68
N VAL A 64 -10.45 -16.19 31.28
CA VAL A 64 -9.78 -14.97 30.85
C VAL A 64 -9.12 -14.32 32.07
N VAL A 65 -7.79 -14.30 32.11
CA VAL A 65 -7.02 -13.71 33.22
C VAL A 65 -6.50 -12.31 32.92
N GLY A 66 -6.52 -11.91 31.65
CA GLY A 66 -6.02 -10.60 31.22
C GLY A 66 -6.49 -10.19 29.84
N VAL A 67 -6.41 -8.89 29.60
CA VAL A 67 -6.67 -8.25 28.31
C VAL A 67 -5.45 -7.43 27.91
N VAL A 68 -4.97 -7.62 26.69
CA VAL A 68 -3.80 -6.92 26.13
C VAL A 68 -4.17 -6.02 24.96
N GLY A 69 -3.28 -5.08 24.64
CA GLY A 69 -3.39 -4.21 23.47
C GLY A 69 -3.47 -4.99 22.16
N ASP A 70 -4.08 -4.36 21.16
CA ASP A 70 -4.24 -4.93 19.83
C ASP A 70 -2.90 -5.03 19.08
N VAL A 71 -2.62 -6.20 18.49
CA VAL A 71 -1.42 -6.46 17.67
C VAL A 71 -1.82 -6.77 16.23
N LYS A 72 -1.07 -6.23 15.26
CA LYS A 72 -1.25 -6.48 13.84
C LYS A 72 -0.23 -7.52 13.39
N HIS A 73 -0.70 -8.71 12.98
CA HIS A 73 0.19 -9.83 12.64
C HIS A 73 0.53 -9.93 11.15
N ARG A 74 -0.32 -9.42 10.24
CA ARG A 74 -0.16 -9.58 8.79
C ARG A 74 0.41 -8.32 8.13
N SER A 75 -0.29 -7.21 8.24
CA SER A 75 0.17 -5.91 7.74
C SER A 75 -0.02 -4.80 8.78
N PRO A 76 0.87 -3.79 8.84
CA PRO A 76 0.64 -2.58 9.63
C PRO A 76 -0.65 -1.83 9.26
N GLY A 77 -1.15 -1.99 8.03
CA GLY A 77 -2.42 -1.39 7.57
C GLY A 77 -3.68 -2.12 8.06
N ASP A 78 -3.54 -3.38 8.49
CA ASP A 78 -4.70 -4.21 8.84
C ASP A 78 -5.41 -3.71 10.09
N ARG A 79 -6.74 -3.90 10.10
CA ARG A 79 -7.51 -3.80 11.33
C ARG A 79 -7.06 -4.90 12.30
N PRO A 80 -6.89 -4.60 13.60
CA PRO A 80 -6.69 -5.63 14.59
C PRO A 80 -7.77 -6.71 14.49
N GLN A 81 -7.34 -7.96 14.51
CA GLN A 81 -8.24 -9.12 14.49
C GLN A 81 -8.46 -9.63 15.92
N PRO A 82 -9.60 -10.27 16.22
CA PRO A 82 -9.78 -10.96 17.49
C PRO A 82 -8.68 -12.01 17.72
N GLN A 83 -8.01 -11.95 18.87
CA GLN A 83 -6.89 -12.81 19.22
C GLN A 83 -6.98 -13.28 20.66
N LEU A 84 -6.52 -14.51 20.88
CA LEU A 84 -6.30 -15.09 22.19
C LEU A 84 -4.88 -15.66 22.29
N TYR A 85 -4.36 -15.68 23.50
CA TYR A 85 -3.03 -16.11 23.87
C TYR A 85 -3.18 -17.21 24.91
N LEU A 86 -2.46 -18.31 24.70
CA LEU A 86 -2.45 -19.47 25.58
C LEU A 86 -1.08 -19.59 26.26
N PRO A 87 -1.05 -19.99 27.55
CA PRO A 87 0.19 -20.17 28.29
C PRO A 87 0.97 -21.37 27.74
N HIS A 88 2.26 -21.15 27.48
CA HIS A 88 3.15 -22.17 26.92
C HIS A 88 3.23 -23.43 27.79
N TYR A 89 3.18 -23.29 29.12
CA TYR A 89 3.30 -24.41 30.05
C TYR A 89 2.08 -25.34 30.07
N GLN A 90 0.89 -24.89 29.65
CA GLN A 90 -0.31 -25.74 29.60
C GLN A 90 -0.49 -26.44 28.25
N VAL A 91 0.04 -25.85 27.18
CA VAL A 91 -0.06 -26.41 25.84
C VAL A 91 1.28 -26.21 25.14
N PRO A 92 2.25 -27.09 25.38
CA PRO A 92 3.56 -26.99 24.76
C PRO A 92 3.49 -27.39 23.28
N LEU A 93 4.13 -26.60 22.41
CA LEU A 93 4.33 -26.92 21.00
C LEU A 93 5.80 -27.22 20.73
N ILE A 94 6.03 -28.23 19.87
CA ILE A 94 7.36 -28.71 19.48
C ILE A 94 8.16 -27.61 18.72
N PHE A 95 7.46 -26.70 18.05
CA PHE A 95 8.08 -25.55 17.37
C PHE A 95 7.78 -24.26 18.14
N SER A 96 8.80 -23.69 18.78
CA SER A 96 8.71 -22.44 19.52
C SER A 96 9.75 -21.44 19.02
N SER A 97 9.38 -20.17 18.99
CA SER A 97 10.30 -19.07 18.69
C SER A 97 10.67 -18.35 19.98
N LEU A 98 11.95 -18.11 20.17
CA LEU A 98 12.43 -17.28 21.28
C LEU A 98 12.41 -15.81 20.86
N VAL A 99 11.79 -14.97 21.68
CA VAL A 99 11.82 -13.52 21.51
C VAL A 99 12.66 -12.92 22.62
N ALA A 100 13.66 -12.13 22.26
CA ALA A 100 14.50 -11.40 23.20
C ALA A 100 14.51 -9.91 22.83
N ARG A 101 14.53 -9.06 23.85
CA ARG A 101 14.70 -7.61 23.70
C ARG A 101 16.06 -7.20 24.25
N THR A 102 16.74 -6.33 23.52
CA THR A 102 18.04 -5.80 23.91
C THR A 102 18.11 -4.29 23.72
N ALA A 103 19.02 -3.64 24.46
CA ALA A 103 19.35 -2.22 24.31
C ALA A 103 20.48 -1.98 23.28
N VAL A 104 21.21 -3.02 22.90
CA VAL A 104 22.27 -2.96 21.87
C VAL A 104 21.73 -3.44 20.51
N PRO A 105 22.43 -3.20 19.38
CA PRO A 105 22.01 -3.74 18.09
C PRO A 105 21.76 -5.26 18.17
N PRO A 106 20.57 -5.77 17.75
CA PRO A 106 20.16 -7.15 18.01
C PRO A 106 21.14 -8.22 17.52
N MET A 107 21.77 -7.98 16.36
CA MET A 107 22.70 -8.93 15.76
C MET A 107 24.02 -9.07 16.54
N ASN A 108 24.38 -8.11 17.40
CA ASN A 108 25.56 -8.23 18.24
C ASN A 108 25.41 -9.34 19.29
N LEU A 109 24.17 -9.67 19.69
CA LEU A 109 23.88 -10.71 20.68
C LEU A 109 23.48 -12.05 20.04
N ALA A 110 23.39 -12.14 18.71
CA ALA A 110 22.87 -13.34 18.04
C ALA A 110 23.69 -14.60 18.37
N ASN A 111 25.02 -14.47 18.41
CA ASN A 111 25.91 -15.58 18.76
C ASN A 111 25.84 -15.97 20.24
N ASP A 112 25.70 -14.99 21.13
CA ASP A 112 25.61 -15.26 22.56
C ASP A 112 24.29 -15.94 22.93
N VAL A 113 23.19 -15.50 22.31
CA VAL A 113 21.88 -16.18 22.43
C VAL A 113 21.96 -17.62 21.91
N ARG A 114 22.61 -17.84 20.76
CA ARG A 114 22.80 -19.19 20.20
C ARG A 114 23.61 -20.08 21.13
N LYS A 115 24.70 -19.57 21.71
CA LYS A 115 25.50 -20.28 22.72
C LYS A 115 24.69 -20.60 23.96
N ALA A 116 23.85 -19.67 24.43
CA ALA A 116 22.99 -19.90 25.59
C ALA A 116 21.99 -21.04 25.34
N ILE A 117 21.37 -21.09 24.16
CA ILE A 117 20.48 -22.20 23.77
C ILE A 117 21.26 -23.53 23.77
N TRP A 118 22.44 -23.55 23.14
CA TRP A 118 23.28 -24.74 23.08
C TRP A 118 23.92 -25.16 24.40
N SER A 119 23.93 -24.29 25.41
CA SER A 119 24.36 -24.65 26.76
C SER A 119 23.33 -25.55 27.46
N VAL A 120 22.06 -25.43 27.10
CA VAL A 120 20.95 -26.26 27.58
C VAL A 120 20.83 -27.53 26.73
N ASP A 121 20.78 -27.37 25.41
CA ASP A 121 20.69 -28.48 24.45
C ASP A 121 21.51 -28.18 23.19
N LYS A 122 22.59 -28.95 22.99
CA LYS A 122 23.53 -28.76 21.87
C LYS A 122 22.94 -29.16 20.52
N ASP A 123 21.96 -30.05 20.49
CA ASP A 123 21.36 -30.56 19.27
C ASP A 123 20.18 -29.69 18.81
N GLN A 124 19.84 -28.65 19.59
CA GLN A 124 18.72 -27.77 19.26
C GLN A 124 18.98 -26.94 17.99
N PRO A 125 18.13 -27.08 16.95
CA PRO A 125 18.30 -26.35 15.71
C PRO A 125 17.94 -24.87 15.90
N VAL A 126 18.94 -23.99 15.82
CA VAL A 126 18.73 -22.54 15.76
C VAL A 126 18.71 -22.11 14.29
N TRP A 127 17.53 -22.19 13.66
CA TRP A 127 17.34 -21.91 12.24
C TRP A 127 17.78 -20.51 11.83
N THR A 128 17.18 -19.48 12.43
CA THR A 128 17.38 -18.10 11.99
C THR A 128 17.18 -17.15 13.15
N VAL A 129 18.20 -16.32 13.40
CA VAL A 129 18.11 -15.18 14.31
C VAL A 129 17.94 -13.95 13.44
N ARG A 130 16.81 -13.25 13.57
CA ARG A 130 16.51 -12.02 12.82
C ARG A 130 16.04 -10.91 13.76
N PRO A 131 16.44 -9.66 13.52
CA PRO A 131 15.81 -8.50 14.15
C PRO A 131 14.32 -8.45 13.82
N LEU A 132 13.50 -8.03 14.79
CA LEU A 132 12.07 -7.88 14.57
C LEU A 132 11.76 -6.83 13.48
N ASP A 133 12.56 -5.78 13.38
CA ASP A 133 12.40 -4.74 12.35
C ASP A 133 12.59 -5.30 10.93
N GLU A 134 13.50 -6.24 10.75
CA GLU A 134 13.70 -6.93 9.48
C GLU A 134 12.47 -7.77 9.13
N LEU A 135 11.93 -8.52 10.10
CA LEU A 135 10.69 -9.29 9.92
C LEU A 135 9.53 -8.39 9.51
N VAL A 136 9.32 -7.27 10.20
CA VAL A 136 8.27 -6.30 9.88
C VAL A 136 8.49 -5.68 8.50
N SER A 137 9.73 -5.37 8.13
CA SER A 137 10.05 -4.82 6.80
C SER A 137 9.82 -5.84 5.67
N SER A 138 10.15 -7.11 5.91
CA SER A 138 10.00 -8.21 4.95
C SER A 138 8.55 -8.54 4.65
N SER A 139 7.63 -8.32 5.61
CA SER A 139 6.18 -8.41 5.39
C SER A 139 5.66 -7.41 4.34
N HIS A 140 6.42 -6.37 4.00
CA HIS A 140 6.09 -5.44 2.91
C HIS A 140 6.62 -5.88 1.54
N GLY A 141 7.46 -6.92 1.47
CA GLY A 141 8.15 -7.36 0.25
C GLY A 141 7.21 -7.61 -0.93
N PRO A 142 6.16 -8.45 -0.78
CA PRO A 142 5.21 -8.73 -1.86
C PRO A 142 4.45 -7.48 -2.33
N ALA A 143 4.05 -6.61 -1.40
CA ALA A 143 3.32 -5.38 -1.71
C ALA A 143 4.19 -4.38 -2.47
N ARG A 144 5.46 -4.21 -2.08
CA ARG A 144 6.42 -3.34 -2.78
C ARG A 144 6.75 -3.83 -4.19
N PHE A 145 6.88 -5.14 -4.37
CA PHE A 145 7.14 -5.73 -5.69
C PHE A 145 5.97 -5.46 -6.64
N LEU A 146 4.74 -5.75 -6.20
CA LEU A 146 3.54 -5.52 -7.00
C LEU A 146 3.34 -4.02 -7.30
N ALA A 147 3.57 -3.15 -6.31
CA ALA A 147 3.51 -1.70 -6.50
C ALA A 147 4.54 -1.22 -7.55
N SER A 148 5.75 -1.76 -7.53
CA SER A 148 6.80 -1.41 -8.51
C SER A 148 6.42 -1.86 -9.92
N LEU A 149 5.83 -3.06 -10.07
CA LEU A 149 5.36 -3.57 -11.35
C LEU A 149 4.18 -2.75 -11.89
N LEU A 150 3.22 -2.39 -11.03
CA LEU A 150 2.10 -1.50 -11.39
C LEU A 150 2.59 -0.11 -11.78
N ALA A 151 3.59 0.44 -11.06
CA ALA A 151 4.20 1.72 -11.41
C ALA A 151 4.87 1.67 -12.79
N LEU A 152 5.55 0.57 -13.11
CA LEU A 152 6.14 0.34 -14.43
C LEU A 152 5.06 0.31 -15.52
N PHE A 153 3.99 -0.47 -15.33
CA PHE A 153 2.89 -0.53 -16.30
C PHE A 153 2.15 0.80 -16.45
N ALA A 154 1.93 1.53 -15.35
CA ALA A 154 1.37 2.87 -15.39
C ALA A 154 2.27 3.84 -16.17
N GLY A 155 3.60 3.75 -15.99
CA GLY A 155 4.57 4.52 -16.77
C GLY A 155 4.51 4.21 -18.27
N VAL A 156 4.45 2.93 -18.65
CA VAL A 156 4.30 2.51 -20.05
C VAL A 156 2.98 3.00 -20.64
N ALA A 157 1.87 2.84 -19.91
CA ALA A 157 0.56 3.32 -20.33
C ALA A 157 0.55 4.85 -20.51
N LEU A 158 1.21 5.60 -19.64
CA LEU A 158 1.35 7.04 -19.74
C LEU A 158 2.13 7.46 -20.99
N VAL A 159 3.21 6.73 -21.33
CA VAL A 159 3.97 6.96 -22.57
C VAL A 159 3.12 6.66 -23.80
N LEU A 160 2.39 5.53 -23.81
CA LEU A 160 1.50 5.17 -24.93
C LEU A 160 0.39 6.20 -25.11
N ALA A 161 -0.21 6.67 -24.02
CA ALA A 161 -1.22 7.74 -24.04
C ALA A 161 -0.61 9.05 -24.59
N ALA A 162 0.59 9.41 -24.15
CA ALA A 162 1.30 10.59 -24.63
C ALA A 162 1.56 10.54 -26.15
N VAL A 163 2.05 9.41 -26.65
CA VAL A 163 2.28 9.18 -28.09
C VAL A 163 0.96 9.24 -28.87
N GLY A 164 -0.09 8.61 -28.36
CA GLY A 164 -1.42 8.63 -28.99
C GLY A 164 -2.01 10.04 -29.07
N ILE A 165 -1.96 10.81 -27.98
CA ILE A 165 -2.39 12.23 -27.96
C ILE A 165 -1.56 13.03 -28.97
N TYR A 166 -0.24 12.85 -28.99
CA TYR A 166 0.62 13.53 -29.95
C TYR A 166 0.24 13.22 -31.40
N GLY A 167 0.05 11.94 -31.73
CA GLY A 167 -0.34 11.51 -33.07
C GLY A 167 -1.69 12.09 -33.50
N VAL A 168 -2.73 11.92 -32.68
CA VAL A 168 -4.09 12.39 -33.00
C VAL A 168 -4.14 13.91 -33.09
N MET A 169 -3.54 14.63 -32.15
CA MET A 169 -3.54 16.10 -32.15
C MET A 169 -2.70 16.67 -33.28
N SER A 170 -1.52 16.12 -33.54
CA SER A 170 -0.67 16.56 -34.65
C SER A 170 -1.36 16.33 -35.99
N TYR A 171 -2.03 15.20 -36.17
CA TYR A 171 -2.80 14.91 -37.37
C TYR A 171 -3.99 15.87 -37.52
N ALA A 172 -4.77 16.08 -36.46
CA ALA A 172 -5.93 16.98 -36.47
C ALA A 172 -5.54 18.44 -36.76
N VAL A 173 -4.37 18.89 -36.30
CA VAL A 173 -3.84 20.23 -36.61
C VAL A 173 -3.31 20.28 -38.04
N ALA A 174 -2.60 19.24 -38.49
CA ALA A 174 -2.11 19.15 -39.86
C ALA A 174 -3.25 19.17 -40.87
N GLN A 175 -4.38 18.50 -40.60
CA GLN A 175 -5.55 18.52 -41.49
C GLN A 175 -6.23 19.90 -41.58
N ARG A 176 -5.92 20.82 -40.66
CA ARG A 176 -6.44 22.20 -40.62
C ARG A 176 -5.44 23.23 -41.18
N THR A 177 -4.30 22.82 -41.73
CA THR A 177 -3.33 23.75 -42.37
C THR A 177 -3.97 24.58 -43.47
N HIS A 178 -4.87 24.01 -44.27
CA HIS A 178 -5.57 24.73 -45.34
C HIS A 178 -6.45 25.88 -44.80
N GLU A 179 -7.23 25.64 -43.74
CA GLU A 179 -8.00 26.70 -43.07
C GLU A 179 -7.10 27.78 -42.45
N ILE A 180 -5.97 27.36 -41.88
CA ILE A 180 -4.97 28.25 -41.30
C ILE A 180 -4.35 29.14 -42.40
N GLY A 181 -4.03 28.56 -43.56
CA GLY A 181 -3.50 29.25 -44.74
C GLY A 181 -4.47 30.29 -45.30
N ILE A 182 -5.75 29.93 -45.46
CA ILE A 182 -6.80 30.87 -45.91
C ILE A 182 -6.94 32.04 -44.93
N ARG A 183 -6.95 31.79 -43.62
CA ARG A 183 -7.05 32.87 -42.61
C ARG A 183 -5.83 33.79 -42.64
N LEU A 184 -4.63 33.24 -42.82
CA LEU A 184 -3.41 34.03 -42.96
C LEU A 184 -3.44 34.88 -44.24
N ALA A 185 -3.90 34.33 -45.36
CA ALA A 185 -4.06 35.07 -46.62
C ALA A 185 -5.09 36.20 -46.53
N LEU A 186 -6.13 36.04 -45.70
CA LEU A 186 -7.10 37.09 -45.37
C LEU A 186 -6.59 38.12 -44.34
N GLY A 187 -5.31 38.06 -43.95
CA GLY A 187 -4.66 39.03 -43.07
C GLY A 187 -4.79 38.73 -41.56
N ALA A 188 -5.23 37.54 -41.16
CA ALA A 188 -5.28 37.17 -39.75
C ALA A 188 -3.86 37.08 -39.17
N SER A 189 -3.65 37.58 -37.95
CA SER A 189 -2.35 37.44 -37.30
C SER A 189 -2.05 35.97 -36.99
N GLY A 190 -0.87 35.49 -37.37
CA GLY A 190 -0.46 34.12 -37.08
C GLY A 190 -0.42 33.78 -35.60
N SER A 191 -0.31 34.77 -34.70
CA SER A 191 -0.43 34.54 -33.25
C SER A 191 -1.86 34.23 -32.81
N ARG A 192 -2.86 34.89 -33.40
CA ARG A 192 -4.28 34.67 -33.09
C ARG A 192 -4.72 33.28 -33.56
N VAL A 193 -4.30 32.87 -34.76
CA VAL A 193 -4.63 31.54 -35.30
C VAL A 193 -4.00 30.42 -34.47
N ARG A 194 -2.72 30.54 -34.08
CA ARG A 194 -2.09 29.56 -33.17
C ARG A 194 -2.82 29.45 -31.84
N ARG A 195 -3.25 30.59 -31.26
CA ARG A 195 -3.94 30.59 -29.97
C ARG A 195 -5.26 29.84 -30.05
N ASP A 196 -6.02 30.03 -31.12
CA ASP A 196 -7.31 29.35 -31.31
C ASP A 196 -7.15 27.84 -31.49
N VAL A 197 -6.13 27.41 -32.23
CA VAL A 197 -5.82 25.98 -32.42
C VAL A 197 -5.41 25.34 -31.09
N VAL A 198 -4.50 25.97 -30.35
CA VAL A 198 -4.04 25.50 -29.04
C VAL A 198 -5.18 25.50 -28.02
N ALA A 199 -6.03 26.52 -27.99
CA ALA A 199 -7.17 26.60 -27.08
C ALA A 199 -8.21 25.49 -27.33
N ARG A 200 -8.51 25.17 -28.60
CA ARG A 200 -9.41 24.05 -28.93
C ARG A 200 -8.80 22.71 -28.54
N GLY A 201 -7.50 22.51 -28.76
CA GLY A 201 -6.80 21.29 -28.37
C GLY A 201 -6.75 21.09 -26.85
N LEU A 202 -6.49 22.17 -26.11
CA LEU A 202 -6.56 22.18 -24.64
C LEU A 202 -7.96 21.85 -24.13
N TRP A 203 -9.02 22.35 -24.77
CA TRP A 203 -10.40 22.03 -24.39
C TRP A 203 -10.73 20.55 -24.54
N LEU A 204 -10.35 19.94 -25.67
CA LEU A 204 -10.48 18.49 -25.89
C LEU A 204 -9.69 17.68 -24.86
N THR A 205 -8.48 18.13 -24.55
CA THR A 205 -7.61 17.48 -23.56
C THR A 205 -8.18 17.58 -22.16
N ALA A 206 -8.73 18.74 -21.79
CA ALA A 206 -9.40 18.92 -20.50
C ALA A 206 -10.57 17.95 -20.35
N GLY A 207 -11.39 17.79 -21.39
CA GLY A 207 -12.47 16.80 -21.41
C GLY A 207 -11.96 15.37 -21.25
N ALA A 208 -10.91 14.99 -21.98
CA ALA A 208 -10.31 13.67 -21.88
C ALA A 208 -9.70 13.40 -20.49
N VAL A 209 -9.05 14.40 -19.88
CA VAL A 209 -8.50 14.30 -18.51
C VAL A 209 -9.61 14.15 -17.48
N VAL A 210 -10.68 14.92 -17.57
CA VAL A 210 -11.83 14.81 -16.65
C VAL A 210 -12.47 13.42 -16.76
N LEU A 211 -12.73 12.94 -17.97
CA LEU A 211 -13.26 11.59 -18.20
C LEU A 211 -12.29 10.51 -17.68
N GLY A 212 -11.00 10.67 -17.92
CA GLY A 212 -9.95 9.78 -17.43
C GLY A 212 -9.89 9.75 -15.91
N LEU A 213 -10.01 10.89 -15.24
CA LEU A 213 -10.04 11.00 -13.77
C LEU A 213 -11.29 10.31 -13.19
N ILE A 214 -12.46 10.51 -13.80
CA ILE A 214 -13.69 9.81 -13.39
C ILE A 214 -13.51 8.30 -13.52
N GLY A 215 -12.97 7.84 -14.66
CA GLY A 215 -12.67 6.44 -14.91
C GLY A 215 -11.65 5.87 -13.91
N ALA A 216 -10.56 6.59 -13.64
CA ALA A 216 -9.51 6.20 -12.71
C ALA A 216 -10.04 6.07 -11.27
N VAL A 217 -10.87 7.00 -10.83
CA VAL A 217 -11.50 6.95 -9.51
C VAL A 217 -12.51 5.79 -9.43
N GLY A 218 -13.30 5.56 -10.48
CA GLY A 218 -14.24 4.44 -10.57
C GLY A 218 -13.55 3.07 -10.52
N LEU A 219 -12.54 2.87 -11.36
CA LEU A 219 -11.72 1.66 -11.40
C LEU A 219 -10.92 1.48 -10.11
N GLY A 220 -10.39 2.56 -9.54
CA GLY A 220 -9.69 2.55 -8.27
C GLY A 220 -10.56 2.00 -7.14
N ARG A 221 -11.83 2.44 -7.05
CA ARG A 221 -12.80 1.89 -6.09
C ARG A 221 -13.13 0.42 -6.34
N ALA A 222 -13.31 0.02 -7.60
CA ALA A 222 -13.53 -1.38 -7.94
C ALA A 222 -12.33 -2.25 -7.53
N ALA A 223 -11.11 -1.78 -7.77
CA ALA A 223 -9.87 -2.45 -7.42
C ALA A 223 -9.70 -2.62 -5.90
N GLN A 224 -10.25 -1.73 -5.06
CA GLN A 224 -10.21 -1.89 -3.60
C GLN A 224 -10.93 -3.15 -3.10
N THR A 225 -11.87 -3.70 -3.87
CA THR A 225 -12.56 -4.93 -3.50
C THR A 225 -11.67 -6.17 -3.66
N VAL A 226 -10.58 -6.04 -4.43
CA VAL A 226 -9.66 -7.14 -4.78
C VAL A 226 -8.28 -6.92 -4.15
N LEU A 227 -7.78 -5.68 -4.09
CA LEU A 227 -6.49 -5.32 -3.48
C LEU A 227 -6.71 -4.63 -2.14
N PHE A 228 -6.23 -5.25 -1.08
CA PHE A 228 -6.18 -4.66 0.27
C PHE A 228 -5.25 -3.44 0.29
N ASP A 229 -5.70 -2.37 0.96
CA ASP A 229 -4.95 -1.15 1.31
C ASP A 229 -4.53 -0.20 0.16
N VAL A 230 -5.16 -0.30 -1.01
CA VAL A 230 -5.03 0.74 -2.05
C VAL A 230 -5.93 1.93 -1.67
N LYS A 231 -5.34 3.07 -1.32
CA LYS A 231 -6.08 4.33 -1.26
C LYS A 231 -6.49 4.69 -2.70
N PRO A 232 -7.79 4.74 -3.01
CA PRO A 232 -8.31 4.77 -4.38
C PRO A 232 -8.13 6.16 -5.03
N SER A 233 -7.50 7.09 -4.33
CA SER A 233 -7.42 8.49 -4.67
C SER A 233 -6.16 9.09 -4.07
N ASP A 234 -4.98 8.59 -4.46
CA ASP A 234 -3.76 9.37 -4.22
C ASP A 234 -3.81 10.63 -5.10
N PRO A 235 -4.09 11.81 -4.53
CA PRO A 235 -4.29 13.03 -5.31
C PRO A 235 -2.98 13.44 -6.01
N VAL A 236 -1.84 13.07 -5.44
CA VAL A 236 -0.52 13.41 -5.98
C VAL A 236 -0.27 12.65 -7.28
N SER A 237 -0.50 11.33 -7.29
CA SER A 237 -0.36 10.51 -8.50
C SER A 237 -1.32 10.95 -9.62
N LEU A 238 -2.59 11.25 -9.29
CA LEU A 238 -3.57 11.72 -10.28
C LEU A 238 -3.21 13.10 -10.83
N ALA A 239 -2.78 14.03 -9.97
CA ALA A 239 -2.33 15.36 -10.38
C ALA A 239 -1.07 15.30 -11.26
N ALA A 240 -0.11 14.43 -10.90
CA ALA A 240 1.10 14.22 -11.68
C ALA A 240 0.79 13.67 -13.09
N ALA A 241 -0.08 12.65 -13.18
CA ALA A 241 -0.51 12.11 -14.47
C ALA A 241 -1.24 13.15 -15.33
N ALA A 242 -2.17 13.91 -14.74
CA ALA A 242 -2.87 15.00 -15.43
C ALA A 242 -1.91 16.10 -15.92
N ALA A 243 -0.90 16.47 -15.11
CA ALA A 243 0.10 17.45 -15.49
C ALA A 243 0.96 16.96 -16.67
N VAL A 244 1.43 15.70 -16.63
CA VAL A 244 2.22 15.13 -17.73
C VAL A 244 1.42 15.10 -19.03
N LEU A 245 0.18 14.61 -19.00
CA LEU A 245 -0.69 14.57 -20.18
C LEU A 245 -1.01 15.98 -20.71
N GLY A 246 -1.20 16.95 -19.80
CA GLY A 246 -1.39 18.36 -20.15
C GLY A 246 -0.18 18.94 -20.89
N VAL A 247 1.04 18.69 -20.38
CA VAL A 247 2.29 19.12 -21.04
C VAL A 247 2.46 18.47 -22.40
N VAL A 248 2.19 17.18 -22.52
CA VAL A 248 2.26 16.46 -23.80
C VAL A 248 1.26 17.03 -24.81
N SER A 249 0.02 17.26 -24.39
CA SER A 249 -0.99 17.84 -25.26
C SER A 249 -0.63 19.26 -25.71
N LEU A 250 -0.13 20.09 -24.80
CA LEU A 250 0.39 21.42 -25.13
C LEU A 250 1.47 21.35 -26.21
N ALA A 251 2.45 20.45 -26.05
CA ALA A 251 3.50 20.23 -27.04
C ALA A 251 2.93 19.74 -28.38
N ALA A 252 1.99 18.78 -28.34
CA ALA A 252 1.33 18.22 -29.51
C ALA A 252 0.48 19.23 -30.28
N CYS A 253 -0.13 20.21 -29.62
CA CYS A 253 -0.88 21.28 -30.27
C CYS A 253 0.03 22.39 -30.78
N TYR A 254 1.03 22.77 -29.97
CA TYR A 254 1.85 23.95 -30.23
C TYR A 254 2.88 23.72 -31.34
N VAL A 255 3.54 22.56 -31.39
CA VAL A 255 4.59 22.27 -32.38
C VAL A 255 4.05 22.28 -33.82
N PRO A 256 2.95 21.58 -34.15
CA PRO A 256 2.38 21.59 -35.50
C PRO A 256 1.75 22.94 -35.84
N ALA A 257 1.05 23.59 -34.90
CA ALA A 257 0.48 24.92 -35.13
C ALA A 257 1.56 25.96 -35.43
N ARG A 258 2.71 25.90 -34.74
CA ARG A 258 3.86 26.76 -35.00
C ARG A 258 4.50 26.47 -36.36
N ARG A 259 4.62 25.20 -36.76
CA ARG A 259 5.10 24.82 -38.10
C ARG A 259 4.15 25.38 -39.18
N ALA A 260 2.85 25.10 -39.09
CA ALA A 260 1.83 25.57 -40.02
C ALA A 260 1.80 27.10 -40.18
N SER A 261 2.00 27.84 -39.08
CA SER A 261 1.99 29.31 -39.11
C SER A 261 3.26 29.95 -39.66
N ARG A 262 4.29 29.14 -39.94
CA ARG A 262 5.58 29.57 -40.51
C ARG A 262 5.75 29.14 -41.96
N VAL A 263 4.86 28.28 -42.48
CA VAL A 263 4.85 27.92 -43.90
C VAL A 263 4.35 29.14 -44.68
N ASP A 264 5.09 29.50 -45.73
CA ASP A 264 4.78 30.61 -46.63
C ASP A 264 3.42 30.33 -47.32
N PRO A 265 2.41 31.23 -47.23
CA PRO A 265 1.06 30.99 -47.76
C PRO A 265 1.01 30.60 -49.24
N VAL A 266 2.05 30.94 -50.01
CA VAL A 266 2.17 30.57 -51.43
C VAL A 266 2.43 29.08 -51.61
N ILE A 267 3.19 28.43 -50.72
CA ILE A 267 3.50 26.99 -50.77
C ILE A 267 2.31 26.15 -50.27
N ALA A 268 1.57 26.66 -49.28
CA ALA A 268 0.39 25.97 -48.74
C ALA A 268 -0.78 25.83 -49.74
N LEU A 269 -0.76 26.56 -50.85
CA LEU A 269 -1.75 26.50 -51.94
C LEU A 269 -1.28 25.66 -53.14
N THR A 270 -0.03 25.19 -53.16
CA THR A 270 0.55 24.43 -54.29
C THR A 270 0.87 22.97 -53.98
N GLU A 271 0.75 22.51 -52.73
CA GLU A 271 0.77 21.07 -52.41
C GLU A 271 -0.61 20.45 -52.69
N GLU A 272 -0.79 20.03 -53.94
CA GLU A 272 -1.72 18.97 -54.37
C GLU A 272 -0.99 17.62 -54.40
#